data_AF-A0A2E4D6L1-F1
#
_entry.id   AF-A0A2E4D6L1-F1
#
_cell.length_a   1.000
_cell.length_b   1.000
_cell.length_c   1.000
_cell.angle_alpha   90.00
_cell.angle_beta   90.00
_cell.angle_gamma   90.00
#
_symmetry.space_group_name_H-M   'P 1'
#
loop_
_entity.id
_entity.type
_entity.pdbx_description
1 polymer ?
#
loop_
_entity_poly.entity_id
_entity_poly.type
_entity_poly.pdbx_seq_one_letter_code
_entity_poly.pdbx_strand_id
1 'polypeptide(L)'
;MKAFLNQIFQNVNPKIFAKYSPFISLFADCILLYYIKTKMLPRLFQREQIYALLERTNPEVRYLSMQEFESLVEILQSSFILSFTVIIAFNAIMYALAGRGKPFAVKFLYGYTFSTCLLSALELIGSVFSQRIPFSWATLITMFLYLYVYLGMRYFKILPKTKKNRAR
;
A
#
# COMPACT_ATOMS: atom_id res chain seq x y z
N MET A 1 -18.67 -15.14 -11.30
CA MET A 1 -18.24 -13.85 -10.69
C MET A 1 -19.41 -12.96 -10.26
N LYS A 2 -20.42 -12.68 -11.11
CA LYS A 2 -21.59 -11.86 -10.73
C LYS A 2 -22.39 -12.42 -9.53
N ALA A 3 -22.59 -13.74 -9.47
CA ALA A 3 -23.29 -14.39 -8.36
C ALA A 3 -22.56 -14.23 -7.01
N PHE A 4 -21.23 -14.38 -7.00
CA PHE A 4 -20.39 -14.22 -5.81
C PHE A 4 -20.34 -12.77 -5.30
N LEU A 5 -20.14 -11.80 -6.20
CA LEU A 5 -20.17 -10.38 -5.84
C LEU A 5 -21.56 -9.95 -5.36
N ASN A 6 -22.62 -10.46 -6.00
CA ASN A 6 -23.99 -10.24 -5.53
C ASN A 6 -24.14 -10.74 -4.09
N GLN A 7 -23.67 -11.95 -3.74
CA GLN A 7 -23.78 -12.46 -2.37
C GLN A 7 -23.03 -11.60 -1.34
N ILE A 8 -21.82 -11.12 -1.66
CA ILE A 8 -21.04 -10.28 -0.74
C ILE A 8 -21.69 -8.91 -0.53
N PHE A 9 -22.22 -8.30 -1.59
CA PHE A 9 -22.71 -6.92 -1.57
C PHE A 9 -24.24 -6.79 -1.52
N GLN A 10 -24.99 -7.90 -1.47
CA GLN A 10 -26.46 -7.93 -1.52
C GLN A 10 -27.13 -7.06 -0.45
N ASN A 11 -26.55 -7.04 0.75
CA ASN A 11 -27.09 -6.30 1.90
C ASN A 11 -26.37 -4.97 2.16
N VAL A 12 -25.42 -4.59 1.30
CA VAL A 12 -24.58 -3.41 1.51
C VAL A 12 -25.18 -2.21 0.76
N ASN A 13 -25.50 -1.15 1.50
CA ASN A 13 -26.01 0.07 0.88
C ASN A 13 -24.89 0.79 0.10
N PRO A 14 -25.09 1.11 -1.21
CA PRO A 14 -24.06 1.73 -2.04
C PRO A 14 -23.54 3.06 -1.51
N LYS A 15 -24.42 3.90 -0.93
CA LYS A 15 -24.05 5.22 -0.41
C LYS A 15 -23.18 5.09 0.85
N ILE A 16 -23.53 4.15 1.71
CA ILE A 16 -22.78 3.82 2.93
C ILE A 16 -21.41 3.27 2.52
N PHE A 17 -21.37 2.31 1.59
CA PHE A 17 -20.12 1.75 1.08
C PHE A 17 -19.20 2.83 0.50
N ALA A 18 -19.71 3.71 -0.36
CA ALA A 18 -18.92 4.78 -0.97
C ALA A 18 -18.33 5.76 0.07
N LYS A 19 -19.03 5.96 1.19
CA LYS A 19 -18.56 6.82 2.30
C LYS A 19 -17.48 6.12 3.13
N TYR A 20 -17.60 4.82 3.38
CA TYR A 20 -16.70 4.07 4.26
C TYR A 20 -15.51 3.42 3.56
N SER A 21 -15.59 3.16 2.25
CA SER A 21 -14.50 2.55 1.50
C SER A 21 -13.17 3.29 1.59
N PRO A 22 -13.09 4.64 1.62
CA PRO A 22 -11.82 5.34 1.81
C PRO A 22 -11.22 5.13 3.20
N PHE A 23 -12.06 4.98 4.23
CA PHE A 23 -11.61 4.71 5.61
C PHE A 23 -11.09 3.29 5.77
N ILE A 24 -11.70 2.31 5.08
CA ILE A 24 -11.19 0.93 5.03
C ILE A 24 -9.80 0.92 4.41
N SER A 25 -9.59 1.65 3.30
CA SER A 25 -8.27 1.78 2.68
C SER A 25 -7.26 2.49 3.58
N LEU A 26 -7.66 3.54 4.31
CA LEU A 26 -6.79 4.20 5.28
C LEU A 26 -6.34 3.26 6.39
N PHE A 27 -7.27 2.46 6.92
CA PHE A 27 -6.96 1.48 7.95
C PHE A 27 -5.99 0.41 7.43
N ALA A 28 -6.17 -0.05 6.19
CA ALA A 28 -5.23 -0.96 5.53
C ALA A 28 -3.83 -0.32 5.37
N ASP A 29 -3.74 0.95 4.98
CA ASP A 29 -2.47 1.69 4.90
C ASP A 29 -1.78 1.79 6.27
N CYS A 30 -2.53 2.00 7.35
CA CYS A 30 -1.96 2.04 8.70
C CYS A 30 -1.39 0.67 9.13
N ILE A 31 -2.10 -0.43 8.85
CA ILE A 31 -1.61 -1.79 9.10
C ILE A 31 -0.32 -2.03 8.31
N LEU A 32 -0.31 -1.64 7.02
CA LEU A 32 0.84 -1.82 6.15
C LEU A 32 2.05 -1.01 6.64
N LEU A 33 1.85 0.26 7.06
CA LEU A 33 2.91 1.08 7.62
C LEU A 33 3.50 0.48 8.89
N TYR A 34 2.64 -0.01 9.78
CA TYR A 34 3.07 -0.67 11.00
C TYR A 34 3.93 -1.90 10.68
N TYR A 35 3.51 -2.73 9.71
CA TYR A 35 4.29 -3.87 9.22
C TYR A 35 5.63 -3.44 8.60
N ILE A 36 5.62 -2.41 7.75
CA ILE A 36 6.83 -1.88 7.11
C ILE A 36 7.85 -1.45 8.17
N LYS A 37 7.39 -0.66 9.16
CA LYS A 37 8.24 -0.14 10.23
C LYS A 37 8.79 -1.25 11.14
N THR A 38 7.97 -2.20 11.54
CA THR A 38 8.33 -3.17 12.61
C THR A 38 8.96 -4.46 12.11
N LYS A 39 8.70 -4.85 10.86
CA LYS A 39 9.14 -6.14 10.32
C LYS A 39 9.91 -6.01 9.01
N MET A 40 9.40 -5.24 8.06
CA MET A 40 9.98 -5.20 6.70
C MET A 40 11.32 -4.43 6.68
N LEU A 41 11.34 -3.19 7.18
CA LEU A 41 12.55 -2.35 7.15
C LEU A 41 13.69 -2.94 7.98
N PRO A 42 13.51 -3.39 9.24
CA PRO A 42 14.61 -4.00 9.99
C PRO A 42 15.20 -5.24 9.29
N ARG A 43 14.39 -5.98 8.53
CA ARG A 43 14.84 -7.15 7.78
C ARG A 43 15.57 -6.77 6.48
N LEU A 44 15.08 -5.78 5.75
CA LEU A 44 15.75 -5.28 4.54
C LEU A 44 17.06 -4.56 4.87
N PHE A 45 17.12 -3.93 6.04
CA PHE A 45 18.28 -3.19 6.52
C PHE A 45 19.13 -3.99 7.50
N GLN A 46 19.23 -5.32 7.31
CA GLN A 46 20.19 -6.14 8.05
C GLN A 46 21.63 -5.66 7.75
N ARG A 47 22.39 -5.41 8.81
CA ARG A 47 23.75 -4.84 8.75
C ARG A 47 24.64 -5.53 7.71
N GLU A 48 24.67 -6.86 7.74
CA GLU A 48 25.49 -7.69 6.85
C GLU A 48 25.14 -7.47 5.36
N GLN A 49 23.85 -7.35 5.04
CA GLN A 49 23.37 -7.17 3.68
C GLN A 49 23.65 -5.77 3.16
N ILE A 50 23.45 -4.76 4.02
CA ILE A 50 23.75 -3.36 3.67
C ILE A 50 25.23 -3.14 3.52
N TYR A 51 26.03 -3.71 4.42
CA TYR A 51 27.48 -3.62 4.33
C TYR A 51 27.98 -4.23 3.02
N ALA A 52 27.55 -5.47 2.70
CA ALA A 52 27.93 -6.12 1.45
C ALA A 52 27.45 -5.36 0.19
N LEU A 53 26.28 -4.71 0.24
CA LEU A 53 25.77 -3.90 -0.87
C LEU A 53 26.54 -2.59 -1.04
N LEU A 54 26.77 -1.87 0.06
CA LEU A 54 27.47 -0.60 0.09
C LEU A 54 28.94 -0.78 -0.26
N GLU A 55 29.61 -1.80 0.28
CA GLU A 55 30.99 -2.15 -0.05
C GLU A 55 31.16 -2.46 -1.55
N ARG A 56 30.18 -3.14 -2.16
CA ARG A 56 30.19 -3.43 -3.60
C ARG A 56 30.02 -2.18 -4.46
N THR A 57 29.34 -1.17 -3.94
CA THR A 57 29.04 0.08 -4.67
C THR A 57 30.09 1.17 -4.41
N ASN A 58 30.65 1.20 -3.20
CA ASN A 58 31.72 2.09 -2.78
C ASN A 58 32.68 1.34 -1.81
N PRO A 59 33.90 0.99 -2.26
CA PRO A 59 34.88 0.27 -1.44
C PRO A 59 35.32 1.03 -0.18
N GLU A 60 35.18 2.36 -0.14
CA GLU A 60 35.60 3.17 1.00
C GLU A 60 34.74 2.95 2.25
N VAL A 61 33.59 2.29 2.10
CA VAL A 61 32.72 1.87 3.21
C VAL A 61 33.45 0.95 4.20
N ARG A 62 34.52 0.27 3.76
CA ARG A 62 35.40 -0.56 4.62
C ARG A 62 36.12 0.24 5.71
N TYR A 63 36.28 1.55 5.51
CA TYR A 63 37.01 2.42 6.44
C TYR A 63 36.07 3.14 7.41
N LEU A 64 34.75 2.99 7.29
CA LEU A 64 33.81 3.52 8.26
C LEU A 64 33.97 2.78 9.60
N SER A 65 33.95 3.55 10.68
CA SER A 65 33.79 2.95 12.00
C SER A 65 32.43 2.26 12.10
N MET A 66 32.33 1.23 12.94
CA MET A 66 31.06 0.52 13.15
C MET A 66 29.94 1.48 13.61
N GLN A 67 30.30 2.53 14.36
CA GLN A 67 29.36 3.52 14.87
C GLN A 67 28.81 4.45 13.76
N GLU A 68 29.65 4.83 12.80
CA GLU A 68 29.22 5.59 11.63
C GLU A 68 28.35 4.74 10.70
N PHE A 69 28.68 3.45 10.54
CA PHE A 69 27.88 2.52 9.76
C PHE A 69 26.47 2.34 10.34
N GLU A 70 26.35 2.16 11.66
CA GLU A 70 25.04 2.09 12.34
C GLU A 70 24.24 3.36 12.16
N SER A 71 24.87 4.52 12.31
CA SER A 71 24.22 5.82 12.12
C SER A 71 23.69 5.95 10.69
N LEU A 72 24.45 5.50 9.69
CA LEU A 72 24.03 5.50 8.29
C LEU A 72 22.80 4.59 8.08
N VAL A 73 22.82 3.38 8.63
CA VAL A 73 21.68 2.44 8.54
C VAL A 73 20.43 3.04 9.19
N GLU A 74 20.57 3.67 10.36
CA GLU A 74 19.46 4.32 11.07
C GLU A 74 18.88 5.51 10.29
N ILE A 75 19.73 6.34 9.70
CA ILE A 75 19.32 7.45 8.84
C ILE A 75 18.54 6.92 7.64
N LEU A 76 19.05 5.88 6.96
CA LEU A 76 18.35 5.27 5.83
C LEU A 76 16.97 4.74 6.24
N GLN A 77 16.89 3.95 7.32
CA GLN A 77 15.61 3.43 7.82
C GLN A 77 14.64 4.58 8.13
N SER A 78 15.13 5.64 8.80
CA SER A 78 14.33 6.82 9.15
C SER A 78 13.82 7.57 7.91
N SER A 79 14.66 7.75 6.89
CA SER A 79 14.27 8.36 5.61
C SER A 79 13.21 7.56 4.87
N PHE A 80 13.30 6.22 4.89
CA PHE A 80 12.26 5.36 4.31
C PHE A 80 10.94 5.48 5.08
N ILE A 81 10.97 5.42 6.42
CA ILE A 81 9.77 5.57 7.26
C ILE A 81 9.10 6.92 7.02
N LEU A 82 9.89 7.99 6.96
CA LEU A 82 9.39 9.34 6.68
C LEU A 82 8.72 9.40 5.31
N SER A 83 9.34 8.84 4.28
CA SER A 83 8.80 8.78 2.92
C SER A 83 7.45 8.06 2.88
N PHE A 84 7.34 6.88 3.51
CA PHE A 84 6.07 6.16 3.62
C PHE A 84 5.01 6.94 4.41
N THR A 85 5.42 7.64 5.46
CA THR A 85 4.52 8.46 6.27
C THR A 85 3.93 9.62 5.44
N VAL A 86 4.75 10.29 4.63
CA VAL A 86 4.30 11.36 3.72
C VAL A 86 3.33 10.81 2.67
N ILE A 87 3.62 9.64 2.09
CA ILE A 87 2.72 8.98 1.13
C ILE A 87 1.36 8.68 1.78
N ILE A 88 1.36 8.18 3.02
CA ILE A 88 0.11 7.86 3.74
C ILE A 88 -0.65 9.12 4.11
N ALA A 89 0.04 10.20 4.49
CA ALA A 89 -0.59 11.49 4.74
C ALA A 89 -1.28 12.02 3.46
N PHE A 90 -0.61 11.92 2.31
CA PHE A 90 -1.21 12.24 1.02
C PHE A 90 -2.43 11.35 0.72
N ASN A 91 -2.32 10.04 0.90
CA ASN A 91 -3.43 9.11 0.72
C ASN A 91 -4.61 9.44 1.64
N ALA A 92 -4.36 9.80 2.90
CA ALA A 92 -5.39 10.21 3.85
C ALA A 92 -6.18 11.43 3.36
N ILE A 93 -5.50 12.43 2.79
CA ILE A 93 -6.15 13.58 2.14
C ILE A 93 -7.03 13.11 0.98
N MET A 94 -6.50 12.24 0.12
CA MET A 94 -7.25 11.67 -1.01
C MET A 94 -8.47 10.87 -0.54
N TYR A 95 -8.36 10.12 0.55
CA TYR A 95 -9.46 9.36 1.13
C TYR A 95 -10.54 10.26 1.72
N ALA A 96 -10.16 11.33 2.42
CA ALA A 96 -11.11 12.33 2.92
C ALA A 96 -11.87 13.01 1.77
N LEU A 97 -11.18 13.32 0.67
CA LEU A 97 -11.80 13.88 -0.53
C LEU A 97 -12.71 12.87 -1.25
N ALA A 98 -12.32 11.59 -1.29
CA ALA A 98 -13.14 10.51 -1.85
C ALA A 98 -14.42 10.29 -1.03
N GLY A 99 -14.33 10.32 0.30
CA GLY A 99 -15.49 10.22 1.21
C GLY A 99 -16.47 11.39 1.07
N ARG A 100 -15.99 12.55 0.59
CA ARG A 100 -16.82 13.71 0.20
C ARG A 100 -17.36 13.63 -1.24
N GLY A 101 -17.09 12.53 -1.96
CA GLY A 101 -17.57 12.30 -3.32
C GLY A 101 -16.82 13.07 -4.41
N LYS A 102 -15.60 13.57 -4.16
CA LYS A 102 -14.82 14.26 -5.19
C LYS A 102 -14.39 13.28 -6.30
N PRO A 103 -14.72 13.53 -7.58
CA PRO A 103 -14.60 12.53 -8.64
C PRO A 103 -13.15 12.09 -8.91
N PHE A 104 -12.19 13.02 -8.87
CA PHE A 104 -10.77 12.68 -9.05
C PHE A 104 -10.24 11.82 -7.90
N ALA A 105 -10.68 12.07 -6.67
CA ALA A 105 -10.26 11.32 -5.50
C ALA A 105 -10.85 9.91 -5.48
N VAL A 106 -12.10 9.75 -5.92
CA VAL A 106 -12.72 8.44 -6.13
C VAL A 106 -11.98 7.65 -7.22
N LYS A 107 -11.58 8.31 -8.31
CA LYS A 107 -10.76 7.67 -9.37
C LYS A 107 -9.39 7.26 -8.85
N PHE A 108 -8.75 8.10 -8.03
CA PHE A 108 -7.50 7.77 -7.35
C PHE A 108 -7.65 6.54 -6.45
N LEU A 109 -8.66 6.52 -5.57
CA LEU A 109 -8.93 5.39 -4.67
C LEU A 109 -9.11 4.07 -5.43
N TYR A 110 -9.85 4.10 -6.55
CA TYR A 110 -10.03 2.93 -7.40
C TYR A 110 -8.71 2.43 -8.00
N GLY A 111 -7.89 3.34 -8.55
CA GLY A 111 -6.59 2.99 -9.11
C GLY A 111 -5.62 2.49 -8.04
N TYR A 112 -5.59 3.17 -6.90
CA TYR A 112 -4.73 2.83 -5.75
C TYR A 112 -5.06 1.44 -5.22
N THR A 113 -6.33 1.16 -4.90
CA THR A 113 -6.75 -0.17 -4.38
C THR A 113 -6.42 -1.30 -5.35
N PHE A 114 -6.56 -1.08 -6.65
CA PHE A 114 -6.13 -2.05 -7.67
C PHE A 114 -4.63 -2.29 -7.66
N SER A 115 -3.84 -1.21 -7.76
CA SER A 115 -2.38 -1.30 -7.78
C SER A 115 -1.82 -1.95 -6.52
N THR A 116 -2.37 -1.62 -5.35
CA THR A 116 -1.93 -2.20 -4.07
C THR A 116 -2.33 -3.67 -3.95
N CYS A 117 -3.50 -4.08 -4.45
CA CYS A 117 -3.85 -5.51 -4.55
C CYS A 117 -2.85 -6.27 -5.43
N LEU A 118 -2.53 -5.71 -6.60
CA LEU A 118 -1.59 -6.33 -7.53
C LEU A 118 -0.20 -6.46 -6.89
N LEU A 119 0.29 -5.39 -6.26
CA LEU A 119 1.59 -5.38 -5.59
C LEU A 119 1.63 -6.38 -4.43
N SER A 120 0.57 -6.44 -3.63
CA SER A 120 0.45 -7.39 -2.51
C SER A 120 0.40 -8.84 -3.00
N ALA A 121 -0.31 -9.10 -4.11
CA ALA A 121 -0.33 -10.42 -4.72
C ALA A 121 1.06 -10.83 -5.23
N LEU A 122 1.81 -9.91 -5.85
CA LEU A 122 3.19 -10.16 -6.28
C LEU A 122 4.12 -10.41 -5.09
N GLU A 123 3.97 -9.68 -3.99
CA GLU A 123 4.73 -9.91 -2.75
C GLU A 123 4.45 -11.30 -2.17
N LEU A 124 3.17 -11.68 -2.06
CA LEU A 124 2.76 -12.98 -1.54
C LEU A 124 3.22 -14.13 -2.45
N ILE A 125 3.10 -13.99 -3.77
CA ILE A 125 3.64 -14.95 -4.73
C ILE A 125 5.17 -15.04 -4.57
N GLY A 126 5.85 -13.90 -4.51
CA GLY A 126 7.28 -13.82 -4.25
C GLY A 126 7.70 -14.53 -2.98
N SER A 127 6.88 -14.49 -1.93
CA SER A 127 7.15 -15.19 -0.67
C SER A 127 7.05 -16.72 -0.76
N VAL A 128 6.28 -17.25 -1.72
CA VAL A 128 6.19 -18.69 -1.98
C VAL A 128 7.41 -19.17 -2.77
N PHE A 129 7.88 -18.38 -3.74
CA PHE A 129 8.98 -18.76 -4.64
C PHE A 129 10.37 -18.37 -4.14
N SER A 130 10.47 -17.41 -3.22
CA SER A 130 11.73 -16.89 -2.71
C SER A 130 11.76 -16.88 -1.19
N GLN A 131 12.68 -17.65 -0.59
CA GLN A 131 12.90 -17.68 0.85
C GLN A 131 13.34 -16.30 1.43
N ARG A 132 13.71 -15.35 0.56
CA ARG A 132 14.14 -14.01 0.98
C ARG A 132 12.97 -13.12 1.38
N ILE A 133 11.80 -13.29 0.75
CA ILE A 133 10.58 -12.53 1.07
C ILE A 133 9.72 -13.41 1.99
N PRO A 134 9.63 -13.11 3.30
CA PRO A 134 8.80 -13.91 4.18
C PRO A 134 7.32 -13.67 3.87
N PHE A 135 6.51 -14.70 4.06
CA PHE A 135 5.07 -14.54 4.03
C PHE A 135 4.62 -13.57 5.13
N SER A 136 3.81 -12.58 4.76
CA SER A 136 3.29 -11.55 5.65
C SER A 136 1.78 -11.64 5.77
N TRP A 137 1.30 -11.99 6.96
CA TRP A 137 -0.12 -11.92 7.30
C TRP A 137 -0.68 -10.51 7.17
N ALA A 138 0.13 -9.49 7.46
CA ALA A 138 -0.29 -8.10 7.28
C ALA A 138 -0.57 -7.79 5.81
N THR A 139 0.33 -8.20 4.90
CA THR A 139 0.16 -8.03 3.45
C THR A 139 -1.06 -8.81 2.94
N LEU A 140 -1.31 -10.02 3.45
CA LEU A 140 -2.50 -10.79 3.11
C LEU A 140 -3.80 -10.08 3.54
N ILE A 141 -3.86 -9.62 4.79
CA ILE A 141 -5.03 -8.93 5.35
C ILE A 141 -5.31 -7.64 4.57
N THR A 142 -4.29 -6.81 4.36
CA THR A 142 -4.45 -5.54 3.63
C THR A 142 -4.82 -5.78 2.17
N MET A 143 -4.29 -6.81 1.52
CA MET A 143 -4.72 -7.23 0.17
C MET A 143 -6.22 -7.53 0.14
N PHE A 144 -6.76 -8.30 1.09
CA PHE A 144 -8.20 -8.57 1.13
C PHE A 144 -9.05 -7.32 1.39
N LEU A 145 -8.58 -6.40 2.25
CA LEU A 145 -9.26 -5.12 2.48
C LEU A 145 -9.30 -4.27 1.19
N TYR A 146 -8.16 -4.17 0.50
CA TYR A 146 -8.11 -3.46 -0.79
C TYR A 146 -8.95 -4.14 -1.86
N LEU A 147 -8.95 -5.46 -1.90
CA LEU A 147 -9.73 -6.23 -2.87
C LEU A 147 -11.22 -6.04 -2.63
N TYR A 148 -11.66 -6.04 -1.36
CA TYR A 148 -13.03 -5.74 -0.97
C TYR A 148 -13.44 -4.33 -1.43
N VAL A 149 -12.61 -3.31 -1.17
CA VAL A 149 -12.87 -1.94 -1.62
C VAL A 149 -12.95 -1.86 -3.15
N TYR A 150 -11.96 -2.41 -3.86
CA TYR A 150 -11.90 -2.41 -5.32
C TYR A 150 -13.13 -3.10 -5.95
N LEU A 151 -13.47 -4.29 -5.48
CA LEU A 151 -14.60 -5.07 -5.99
C LEU A 151 -15.93 -4.37 -5.70
N GLY A 152 -16.11 -3.79 -4.51
CA GLY A 152 -17.32 -3.05 -4.18
C GLY A 152 -17.46 -1.76 -5.00
N MET A 153 -16.37 -1.04 -5.23
CA MET A 153 -16.37 0.14 -6.12
C MET A 153 -16.75 -0.23 -7.55
N ARG A 154 -16.25 -1.36 -8.05
CA ARG A 154 -16.60 -1.91 -9.37
C ARG A 154 -18.05 -2.37 -9.43
N TYR A 155 -18.54 -3.04 -8.39
CA TYR A 155 -19.89 -3.57 -8.29
C TYR A 155 -20.95 -2.46 -8.32
N PHE A 156 -20.79 -1.46 -7.45
CA PHE A 156 -21.71 -0.32 -7.34
C PHE A 156 -21.50 0.74 -8.42
N LYS A 157 -20.52 0.57 -9.31
CA LYS A 157 -20.18 1.53 -10.39
C LYS A 157 -19.97 2.96 -9.86
N ILE A 158 -19.26 3.09 -8.74
CA ILE A 158 -19.04 4.37 -8.03
C ILE A 158 -18.12 5.33 -8.83
N LEU A 159 -17.48 4.84 -9.90
CA LEU A 159 -16.65 5.66 -10.77
C LEU A 159 -17.49 6.79 -11.41
N PRO A 160 -17.01 8.05 -11.36
CA PRO A 160 -17.67 9.13 -12.07
C PRO A 160 -17.70 8.80 -13.55
N LYS A 161 -18.90 8.78 -14.15
CA LYS A 161 -19.04 8.72 -15.60
C LYS A 161 -18.21 9.88 -16.15
N THR A 162 -17.16 9.56 -16.92
CA THR A 162 -16.50 10.57 -17.75
C THR A 162 -17.61 11.22 -18.57
N LYS A 163 -17.85 12.51 -18.34
CA LYS A 163 -18.68 13.31 -19.24
C LYS A 163 -17.98 13.25 -20.59
N LYS A 164 -18.33 12.25 -21.40
CA LYS A 164 -17.97 12.20 -22.80
C LYS A 164 -18.52 13.49 -23.38
N ASN A 165 -17.62 14.33 -23.89
CA ASN A 165 -17.91 15.64 -24.45
C ASN A 165 -19.25 15.65 -25.18
N ARG A 166 -20.28 16.24 -24.55
CA ARG A 166 -21.34 16.92 -25.29
C ARG A 166 -20.78 18.28 -25.68
N ALA A 167 -19.76 18.27 -26.55
CA ALA A 167 -19.47 19.45 -27.35
C ALA A 167 -20.43 19.33 -28.54
N ARG A 168 -21.41 20.24 -28.51
CA ARG A 168 -22.19 20.62 -29.69
C ARG A 168 -21.27 21.25 -30.72
#